data_AF-A0A949WYQ5-F1
#
_entry.id   AF-A0A949WYQ5-F1
#
_cell.length_a   1.000
_cell.length_b   1.000
_cell.length_c   1.000
_cell.angle_alpha   90.00
_cell.angle_beta   90.00
_cell.angle_gamma   90.00
#
_symmetry.space_group_name_H-M   'P 1'
#
loop_
_entity.id
_entity.type
_entity.pdbx_description
1 polymer ?
#
loop_
_entity_poly.entity_id
_entity_poly.type
_entity_poly.pdbx_seq_one_letter_code
_entity_poly.pdbx_strand_id
1 'polypeptide(L)'
;MVNRHNKAWASVLSLLLLAACAGPGPGPSQEVRNALAPTGKLRVGVYPGSPTSMVRDASGERGVSVEMGRLLAQRLGVPYEQVEFRRVAEVVDGLKSGKADFTITNATPARAADLDFSAPVITLELGYLVPPASRIATMAEADRPGMRIGVAEGGTSHATLTRTLKQATVVPMPSLSAAIELLQGGRLDAFASNKGILNEMADRLPGSKILEGRWGLEHLAMAVPKGRDAGLAFLRSFADEAVASGAVASASERAGLRGMAKDVTRIPGVLAAGEEVELVREGFVFTEGPLPMTDGGILFTDLREANRIHRLHGDGHFSVVRERSGGTNGLAWMRDQRLVGAEGEGRRIVLIDPDGTATELSRGDGTTPLMAPNDLIADSKGGIYFTDPGPRPVTPGRRCFVYYLPAGASRAVVVDEGIARPNGLTLTLDEKTLVVDDTLGDTVFAFDVQPDGMLRNKRAFLRLRDVVPGEESVADGMAIDRDGRFYVTTRSGVQVFGRDARYLGTIKVPRQPANVAFGGRDKRTLYITAREGLYRVRTLAQGPDRLGK
;
A
#
# COMPACT_ATOMS: atom_id res chain seq x y z
N MET A 1 -70.21 -30.94 31.91
CA MET A 1 -71.13 -29.77 31.85
C MET A 1 -70.37 -28.64 31.15
N VAL A 2 -71.05 -27.94 30.27
CA VAL A 2 -70.57 -27.08 29.17
C VAL A 2 -70.00 -25.72 29.63
N ASN A 3 -68.90 -25.24 29.01
CA ASN A 3 -68.74 -23.95 28.27
C ASN A 3 -67.26 -23.52 28.22
N ARG A 4 -66.63 -23.49 27.04
CA ARG A 4 -66.45 -22.31 26.15
C ARG A 4 -66.01 -21.05 26.89
N HIS A 5 -64.77 -20.61 26.65
CA HIS A 5 -64.52 -19.22 26.26
C HIS A 5 -63.33 -19.10 25.30
N ASN A 6 -63.66 -18.49 24.17
CA ASN A 6 -62.82 -18.09 23.06
C ASN A 6 -62.31 -16.66 23.35
N LYS A 7 -61.05 -16.38 22.99
CA LYS A 7 -60.51 -15.11 22.46
C LYS A 7 -60.58 -13.85 23.35
N ALA A 8 -59.65 -12.90 23.35
CA ALA A 8 -58.28 -12.76 22.88
C ALA A 8 -57.82 -11.31 23.20
N TRP A 9 -56.51 -11.07 23.04
CA TRP A 9 -55.82 -9.80 22.74
C TRP A 9 -55.19 -8.94 23.85
N ALA A 10 -53.92 -8.62 23.55
CA ALA A 10 -53.09 -7.49 23.94
C ALA A 10 -52.30 -7.57 25.27
N SER A 11 -51.26 -8.38 25.27
CA SER A 11 -50.08 -8.15 26.11
C SER A 11 -49.03 -7.40 25.29
N VAL A 12 -48.89 -6.09 25.54
CA VAL A 12 -47.71 -5.31 25.15
C VAL A 12 -46.60 -5.71 26.10
N LEU A 13 -45.68 -6.58 25.66
CA LEU A 13 -44.44 -6.84 26.37
C LEU A 13 -43.43 -5.77 25.94
N SER A 14 -43.18 -4.81 26.83
CA SER A 14 -42.11 -3.84 26.71
C SER A 14 -40.76 -4.57 26.76
N LEU A 15 -40.05 -4.67 25.63
CA LEU A 15 -38.63 -5.01 25.62
C LEU A 15 -37.86 -3.80 26.20
N LEU A 16 -37.39 -3.94 27.43
CA LEU A 16 -36.32 -3.12 27.99
C LEU A 16 -35.04 -3.41 27.20
N LEU A 17 -34.73 -2.56 26.23
CA LEU A 17 -33.39 -2.42 25.68
C LEU A 17 -32.49 -1.88 26.79
N LEU A 18 -31.69 -2.77 27.40
CA LEU A 18 -30.48 -2.40 28.13
C LEU A 18 -29.50 -1.79 27.13
N ALA A 19 -29.63 -0.48 26.91
CA ALA A 19 -28.57 0.32 26.35
C ALA A 19 -27.40 0.29 27.35
N ALA A 20 -26.42 -0.56 27.08
CA ALA A 20 -25.12 -0.48 27.74
C ALA A 20 -24.52 0.88 27.34
N CYS A 21 -24.66 1.88 28.22
CA CYS A 21 -23.84 3.08 28.17
C CYS A 21 -22.39 2.65 28.39
N ALA A 22 -21.67 2.38 27.30
CA ALA A 22 -20.23 2.32 27.34
C ALA A 22 -19.72 3.71 27.74
N GLY A 23 -19.42 3.89 29.02
CA GLY A 23 -18.68 5.06 29.49
C GLY A 23 -17.32 5.13 28.77
N PRO A 24 -16.71 6.33 28.66
CA PRO A 24 -15.38 6.45 28.09
C PRO A 24 -14.43 5.54 28.87
N GLY A 25 -13.68 4.69 28.17
CA GLY A 25 -12.65 3.85 28.78
C GLY A 25 -11.65 4.68 29.60
N PRO A 26 -10.85 4.04 30.48
CA PRO A 26 -9.89 4.77 31.29
C PRO A 26 -8.98 5.63 30.40
N GLY A 27 -8.85 6.91 30.76
CA GLY A 27 -7.99 7.86 30.07
C GLY A 27 -6.52 7.40 30.03
N PRO A 28 -5.65 8.08 29.25
CA PRO A 28 -4.24 7.69 29.14
C PRO A 28 -3.55 7.57 30.50
N SER A 29 -2.61 6.64 30.63
CA SER A 29 -1.87 6.43 31.87
C SER A 29 -1.00 7.65 32.22
N GLN A 30 -0.60 7.77 33.48
CA GLN A 30 0.33 8.84 33.89
C GLN A 30 1.68 8.73 33.18
N GLU A 31 2.11 7.50 32.88
CA GLU A 31 3.34 7.22 32.14
C GLU A 31 3.28 7.77 30.70
N VAL A 32 2.15 7.57 30.01
CA VAL A 32 1.92 8.15 28.67
C VAL A 32 1.92 9.68 28.73
N ARG A 33 1.26 10.27 29.74
CA ARG A 33 1.27 11.73 29.94
C ARG A 33 2.69 12.26 30.17
N ASN A 34 3.45 11.65 31.07
CA ASN A 34 4.81 12.07 31.37
C ASN A 34 5.76 11.90 30.16
N ALA A 35 5.54 10.87 29.35
CA ALA A 35 6.29 10.67 28.12
C ALA A 35 6.00 11.78 27.11
N LEU A 36 4.74 12.03 26.76
CA LEU A 36 4.39 12.98 25.68
C LEU A 36 4.35 14.45 26.11
N ALA A 37 4.20 14.73 27.41
CA ALA A 37 4.10 16.08 27.98
C ALA A 37 4.92 16.18 29.29
N PRO A 38 6.25 16.03 29.22
CA PRO A 38 7.13 15.89 30.39
C PRO A 38 7.12 17.09 31.34
N THR A 39 6.76 18.28 30.84
CA THR A 39 6.68 19.50 31.65
C THR A 39 5.29 19.71 32.28
N GLY A 40 4.42 18.71 32.22
CA GLY A 40 3.02 18.80 32.67
C GLY A 40 2.10 19.56 31.71
N LYS A 41 2.59 19.91 30.51
CA LYS A 41 1.87 20.56 29.41
C LYS A 41 2.44 20.06 28.08
N LEU A 42 1.61 20.03 27.03
CA LEU A 42 2.04 19.65 25.69
C LEU A 42 2.49 20.89 24.91
N ARG A 43 3.79 21.00 24.66
CA ARG A 43 4.37 22.10 23.87
C ARG A 43 4.38 21.74 22.39
N VAL A 44 3.61 22.47 21.60
CA VAL A 44 3.42 22.21 20.18
C VAL A 44 4.25 23.18 19.36
N GLY A 45 5.28 22.67 18.70
CA GLY A 45 6.20 23.45 17.87
C GLY A 45 5.58 23.78 16.51
N VAL A 46 5.50 25.06 16.18
CA VAL A 46 4.89 25.56 14.93
C VAL A 46 5.75 26.63 14.26
N TYR A 47 5.52 26.88 12.97
CA TYR A 47 6.12 28.00 12.23
C TYR A 47 5.08 28.63 11.28
N PRO A 48 5.16 29.94 11.02
CA PRO A 48 4.17 30.65 10.21
C PRO A 48 4.31 30.38 8.70
N GLY A 49 3.23 30.61 7.97
CA GLY A 49 3.21 30.59 6.50
C GLY A 49 3.06 29.20 5.88
N SER A 50 2.58 28.23 6.66
CA SER A 50 2.33 26.88 6.17
C SER A 50 1.04 26.32 6.77
N PRO A 51 0.03 25.93 5.97
CA PRO A 51 -1.24 25.42 6.50
C PRO A 51 -1.08 24.11 7.29
N THR A 52 0.01 23.37 7.06
CA THR A 52 0.34 22.15 7.82
C THR A 52 0.90 22.45 9.22
N SER A 53 1.44 23.65 9.42
CA SER A 53 1.97 24.11 10.70
C SER A 53 1.08 25.18 11.30
N MET A 54 1.22 26.42 10.85
CA MET A 54 0.39 27.56 11.24
C MET A 54 0.28 28.59 10.11
N VAL A 55 -0.94 29.05 9.86
CA VAL A 55 -1.27 30.28 9.12
C VAL A 55 -2.05 31.21 10.04
N ARG A 56 -1.89 32.51 9.84
CA ARG A 56 -2.48 33.56 10.67
C ARG A 56 -3.17 34.56 9.75
N ASP A 57 -4.45 34.81 10.01
CA ASP A 57 -5.19 35.92 9.40
C ASP A 57 -6.11 36.60 10.42
N ALA A 58 -7.02 37.46 9.95
CA ALA A 58 -7.95 38.20 10.78
C ALA A 58 -8.88 37.32 11.64
N SER A 59 -9.08 36.04 11.27
CA SER A 59 -9.90 35.08 12.03
C SER A 59 -9.14 34.35 13.14
N GLY A 60 -7.82 34.51 13.20
CA GLY A 60 -6.94 33.90 14.20
C GLY A 60 -5.90 32.95 13.61
N GLU A 61 -5.36 32.10 14.47
CA GLU A 61 -4.33 31.11 14.13
C GLU A 61 -4.96 29.73 13.88
N ARG A 62 -4.63 29.16 12.73
CA ARG A 62 -5.07 27.82 12.32
C ARG A 62 -3.94 27.07 11.66
N GLY A 63 -4.08 25.76 11.55
CA GLY A 63 -3.07 24.90 10.95
C GLY A 63 -3.12 23.50 11.52
N VAL A 64 -2.71 22.51 10.72
CA VAL A 64 -2.85 21.11 11.11
C VAL A 64 -2.06 20.80 12.39
N SER A 65 -0.83 21.29 12.53
CA SER A 65 -0.03 21.09 13.76
C SER A 65 -0.69 21.73 14.99
N VAL A 66 -1.19 22.95 14.84
CA VAL A 66 -1.89 23.69 15.90
C VAL A 66 -3.12 22.91 16.38
N GLU A 67 -3.98 22.49 15.45
CA GLU A 67 -5.25 21.84 15.79
C GLU A 67 -5.07 20.41 16.30
N MET A 68 -4.21 19.61 15.67
CA MET A 68 -3.91 18.26 16.16
C MET A 68 -3.19 18.29 17.51
N GLY A 69 -2.33 19.30 17.74
CA GLY A 69 -1.70 19.54 19.03
C GLY A 69 -2.71 19.84 20.13
N ARG A 70 -3.73 20.68 19.87
CA ARG A 70 -4.82 20.95 20.81
C ARG A 70 -5.63 19.69 21.13
N LEU A 71 -5.99 18.91 20.11
CA LEU A 71 -6.73 17.65 20.29
C LEU A 71 -5.90 16.63 21.08
N LEU A 72 -4.60 16.51 20.82
CA LEU A 72 -3.73 15.61 21.55
C LEU A 72 -3.61 16.04 23.02
N ALA A 73 -3.42 17.34 23.30
CA ALA A 73 -3.38 17.87 24.65
C ALA A 73 -4.69 17.57 25.42
N GLN A 74 -5.84 17.76 24.76
CA GLN A 74 -7.14 17.42 25.33
C GLN A 74 -7.27 15.92 25.63
N ARG A 75 -6.86 15.05 24.69
CA ARG A 75 -6.90 13.59 24.86
C ARG A 75 -5.97 13.12 25.98
N LEU A 76 -4.84 13.78 26.15
CA LEU A 76 -3.89 13.54 27.25
C LEU A 76 -4.39 14.08 28.59
N GLY A 77 -5.30 15.05 28.59
CA GLY A 77 -5.74 15.75 29.79
C GLY A 77 -4.67 16.70 30.36
N VAL A 78 -3.88 17.33 29.49
CA VAL A 78 -2.82 18.29 29.86
C VAL A 78 -3.04 19.64 29.17
N PRO A 79 -2.53 20.76 29.71
CA PRO A 79 -2.59 22.06 29.05
C PRO A 79 -1.86 22.06 27.70
N TYR A 80 -2.39 22.81 26.75
CA TYR A 80 -1.77 23.10 25.46
C TYR A 80 -0.89 24.36 25.55
N GLU A 81 0.30 24.32 24.98
CA GLU A 81 1.15 25.48 24.77
C GLU A 81 1.69 25.49 23.34
N GLN A 82 1.58 26.62 22.66
CA GLN A 82 2.16 26.80 21.34
C GLN A 82 3.56 27.41 21.45
N VAL A 83 4.53 26.81 20.76
CA VAL A 83 5.91 27.31 20.70
C VAL A 83 6.23 27.67 19.24
N GLU A 84 6.33 28.98 18.97
CA GLU A 84 6.56 29.48 17.62
C GLU A 84 8.06 29.54 17.29
N PHE A 85 8.41 29.02 16.12
CA PHE A 85 9.74 29.05 15.51
C PHE A 85 9.69 29.74 14.15
N ARG A 86 10.84 30.14 13.61
CA ARG A 86 10.85 30.88 12.34
C ARG A 86 10.56 29.99 11.14
N ARG A 87 10.96 28.72 11.22
CA ARG A 87 10.89 27.75 10.11
C ARG A 87 10.94 26.31 10.64
N VAL A 88 10.56 25.37 9.77
CA VAL A 88 10.45 23.94 10.11
C VAL A 88 11.74 23.33 10.69
N ALA A 89 12.93 23.75 10.22
CA ALA A 89 14.19 23.22 10.74
C ALA A 89 14.40 23.56 12.23
N GLU A 90 14.04 24.78 12.63
CA GLU A 90 14.13 25.22 14.02
C GLU A 90 13.09 24.52 14.92
N VAL A 91 11.92 24.16 14.37
CA VAL A 91 10.95 23.30 15.10
C VAL A 91 11.58 21.94 15.40
N VAL A 92 12.23 21.34 14.41
CA VAL A 92 12.91 20.04 14.58
C VAL A 92 14.03 20.15 15.62
N ASP A 93 14.87 21.18 15.56
CA ASP A 93 15.89 21.44 16.59
C ASP A 93 15.27 21.72 17.97
N GLY A 94 14.10 22.37 18.00
CA GLY A 94 13.30 22.58 19.20
C GLY A 94 12.80 21.28 19.83
N LEU A 95 12.39 20.30 19.03
CA LEU A 95 12.04 18.97 19.52
C LEU A 95 13.28 18.25 20.09
N LYS A 96 14.41 18.28 19.37
CA LYS A 96 15.67 17.65 19.82
C LYS A 96 16.16 18.21 21.15
N SER A 97 16.09 19.53 21.30
CA SER A 97 16.52 20.25 22.51
C SER A 97 15.45 20.25 23.62
N GLY A 98 14.30 19.61 23.40
CA GLY A 98 13.22 19.55 24.39
C GLY A 98 12.52 20.88 24.65
N LYS A 99 12.59 21.84 23.72
CA LYS A 99 11.82 23.11 23.74
C LYS A 99 10.38 22.92 23.29
N ALA A 100 10.13 21.92 22.44
CA ALA A 100 8.80 21.46 22.05
C ALA A 100 8.70 19.94 22.26
N ASP A 101 7.46 19.45 22.35
CA ASP A 101 7.15 18.03 22.58
C ASP A 101 6.48 17.38 21.36
N PHE A 102 5.80 18.17 20.52
CA PHE A 102 5.02 17.66 19.40
C PHE A 102 5.02 18.61 18.20
N THR A 103 4.97 18.06 17.00
CA THR A 103 4.60 18.79 15.77
C THR A 103 4.07 17.82 14.70
N ILE A 104 3.58 18.34 13.57
CA ILE A 104 3.40 17.56 12.35
C ILE A 104 4.45 17.99 11.33
N THR A 105 5.26 17.04 10.89
CA THR A 105 6.35 17.33 9.94
C THR A 105 6.66 16.13 9.07
N ASN A 106 7.41 16.35 7.98
CA ASN A 106 7.80 15.31 7.05
C ASN A 106 8.60 14.20 7.74
N ALA A 107 8.12 12.97 7.63
CA ALA A 107 8.76 11.78 8.15
C ALA A 107 9.85 11.32 7.16
N THR A 108 11.10 11.41 7.58
CA THR A 108 12.25 10.99 6.76
C THR A 108 13.21 10.14 7.59
N PRO A 109 13.99 9.25 6.96
CA PRO A 109 15.03 8.50 7.68
C PRO A 109 16.01 9.40 8.44
N ALA A 110 16.36 10.56 7.87
CA ALA A 110 17.24 11.54 8.51
C ALA A 110 16.66 12.11 9.80
N ARG A 111 15.34 12.38 9.83
CA ARG A 111 14.67 12.88 11.05
C ARG A 111 14.38 11.76 12.05
N ALA A 112 14.18 10.52 11.59
CA ALA A 112 13.96 9.36 12.45
C ALA A 112 15.19 8.98 13.31
N ALA A 113 16.35 9.57 13.02
CA ALA A 113 17.50 9.52 13.91
C ALA A 113 17.18 10.13 15.28
N ASP A 114 16.45 11.25 15.30
CA ASP A 114 16.22 12.08 16.49
C ASP A 114 14.75 12.16 16.94
N LEU A 115 13.81 11.76 16.09
CA LEU A 115 12.37 11.83 16.32
C LEU A 115 11.71 10.47 16.13
N ASP A 116 10.62 10.24 16.88
CA ASP A 116 9.70 9.13 16.65
C ASP A 116 8.43 9.64 15.95
N PHE A 117 7.87 8.82 15.07
CA PHE A 117 6.74 9.19 14.21
C PHE A 117 5.54 8.25 14.35
N SER A 118 4.36 8.82 14.13
CA SER A 118 3.17 8.08 13.71
C SER A 118 3.28 7.61 12.25
N ALA A 119 2.27 6.87 11.77
CA ALA A 119 2.06 6.77 10.33
C ALA A 119 1.77 8.16 9.73
N PRO A 120 2.06 8.40 8.43
CA PRO A 120 1.72 9.66 7.78
C PRO A 120 0.23 9.96 7.85
N VAL A 121 -0.10 11.20 8.18
CA VAL A 121 -1.48 11.72 8.31
C VAL A 121 -1.86 12.65 7.17
N ILE A 122 -0.88 13.27 6.50
CA ILE A 122 -1.06 14.10 5.31
C ILE A 122 0.00 13.72 4.28
N THR A 123 -0.38 13.63 3.01
CA THR A 123 0.58 13.56 1.90
C THR A 123 0.39 14.75 0.98
N LEU A 124 1.48 15.51 0.75
CA LEU A 124 1.49 16.68 -0.13
C LEU A 124 2.34 16.45 -1.36
N GLU A 125 1.92 17.03 -2.47
CA GLU A 125 2.75 17.09 -3.66
C GLU A 125 3.85 18.14 -3.49
N LEU A 126 5.06 17.82 -3.97
CA LEU A 126 6.18 18.74 -4.07
C LEU A 126 6.24 19.32 -5.48
N GLY A 127 6.34 20.65 -5.63
CA GLY A 127 6.27 21.33 -6.92
C GLY A 127 7.12 22.60 -6.99
N TYR A 128 6.92 23.36 -8.07
CA TYR A 128 7.53 24.67 -8.27
C TYR A 128 6.45 25.74 -8.45
N LEU A 129 6.63 26.88 -7.78
CA LEU A 129 5.94 28.13 -8.08
C LEU A 129 6.84 28.97 -8.99
N VAL A 130 6.29 29.44 -10.11
CA VAL A 130 6.98 30.32 -11.06
C VAL A 130 6.34 31.70 -11.08
N PRO A 131 7.12 32.80 -11.20
CA PRO A 131 6.58 34.15 -11.31
C PRO A 131 5.85 34.33 -12.67
N PRO A 132 5.00 35.36 -12.81
CA PRO A 132 4.21 35.59 -14.02
C PRO A 132 5.02 35.64 -15.32
N ALA A 133 6.25 36.18 -15.25
CA ALA A 133 7.14 36.35 -16.39
C ALA A 133 8.11 35.17 -16.60
N SER A 134 7.90 34.04 -15.91
CA SER A 134 8.81 32.89 -16.01
C SER A 134 8.75 32.23 -17.38
N ARG A 135 9.91 31.71 -17.81
CA ARG A 135 10.07 30.90 -19.02
C ARG A 135 9.95 29.40 -18.75
N ILE A 136 9.75 29.01 -17.49
CA ILE A 136 9.60 27.61 -17.08
C ILE A 136 8.12 27.24 -17.19
N ALA A 137 7.78 26.31 -18.08
CA ALA A 137 6.43 25.84 -18.34
C ALA A 137 6.16 24.42 -17.79
N THR A 138 7.19 23.58 -17.62
CA THR A 138 7.04 22.22 -17.09
C THR A 138 8.07 21.90 -16.00
N MET A 139 7.80 20.87 -15.18
CA MET A 139 8.71 20.45 -14.10
C MET A 139 10.14 20.18 -14.57
N ALA A 140 10.30 19.57 -15.75
CA ALA A 140 11.60 19.24 -16.31
C ALA A 140 12.43 20.47 -16.67
N GLU A 141 11.79 21.61 -16.96
CA GLU A 141 12.47 22.84 -17.35
C GLU A 141 13.08 23.59 -16.17
N ALA A 142 12.72 23.22 -14.93
CA ALA A 142 13.30 23.80 -13.73
C ALA A 142 14.79 23.47 -13.58
N ASP A 143 15.27 22.34 -14.12
CA ASP A 143 16.67 21.92 -14.06
C ASP A 143 17.44 22.25 -15.35
N ARG A 144 17.54 23.54 -15.68
CA ARG A 144 18.29 24.04 -16.84
C ARG A 144 19.46 24.93 -16.42
N PRO A 145 20.53 25.00 -17.24
CA PRO A 145 21.65 25.91 -16.96
C PRO A 145 21.17 27.35 -16.78
N GLY A 146 21.70 28.02 -15.76
CA GLY A 146 21.38 29.42 -15.45
C GLY A 146 20.07 29.64 -14.68
N MET A 147 19.27 28.61 -14.42
CA MET A 147 18.08 28.74 -13.58
C MET A 147 18.46 28.85 -12.10
N ARG A 148 17.77 29.74 -11.36
CA ARG A 148 17.90 29.92 -9.91
C ARG A 148 16.62 29.47 -9.22
N ILE A 149 16.71 28.35 -8.53
CA ILE A 149 15.58 27.69 -7.87
C ILE A 149 15.67 27.95 -6.38
N GLY A 150 14.79 28.82 -5.88
CA GLY A 150 14.71 29.12 -4.46
C GLY A 150 14.13 27.95 -3.67
N VAL A 151 14.61 27.73 -2.44
CA VAL A 151 14.07 26.71 -1.54
C VAL A 151 14.28 27.13 -0.08
N ALA A 152 13.36 26.77 0.82
CA ALA A 152 13.49 27.10 2.23
C ALA A 152 14.75 26.48 2.87
N GLU A 153 15.59 27.31 3.50
CA GLU A 153 16.87 26.89 4.07
C GLU A 153 16.70 25.85 5.19
N GLY A 154 17.55 24.82 5.16
CA GLY A 154 17.58 23.72 6.14
C GLY A 154 16.39 22.75 6.10
N GLY A 155 15.47 22.90 5.14
CA GLY A 155 14.34 21.98 4.95
C GLY A 155 14.70 20.69 4.21
N THR A 156 13.78 19.71 4.20
CA THR A 156 13.93 18.46 3.43
C THR A 156 14.02 18.72 1.93
N SER A 157 13.22 19.66 1.41
CA SER A 157 13.28 20.07 0.00
C SER A 157 14.64 20.67 -0.38
N HIS A 158 15.28 21.41 0.52
CA HIS A 158 16.61 21.97 0.27
C HIS A 158 17.65 20.85 0.10
N ALA A 159 17.71 19.92 1.05
CA ALA A 159 18.62 18.77 0.97
C ALA A 159 18.37 17.90 -0.27
N THR A 160 17.10 17.67 -0.64
CA THR A 160 16.75 16.87 -1.82
C THR A 160 17.17 17.57 -3.11
N LEU A 161 16.77 18.83 -3.30
CA LEU A 161 17.01 19.54 -4.56
C LEU A 161 18.49 19.82 -4.80
N THR A 162 19.27 20.11 -3.75
CA THR A 162 20.73 20.24 -3.86
C THR A 162 21.40 18.96 -4.36
N ARG A 163 20.79 17.79 -4.12
CA ARG A 163 21.28 16.50 -4.61
C ARG A 163 20.72 16.12 -5.98
N THR A 164 19.47 16.49 -6.28
CA THR A 164 18.76 16.01 -7.47
C THR A 164 18.90 16.93 -8.68
N LEU A 165 18.85 18.25 -8.49
CA LEU A 165 19.05 19.20 -9.58
C LEU A 165 20.53 19.20 -9.98
N LYS A 166 20.79 19.06 -11.28
CA LYS A 166 22.15 18.89 -11.82
C LYS A 166 22.66 20.13 -12.54
N GLN A 167 21.76 20.99 -13.02
CA GLN A 167 22.10 22.12 -13.88
C GLN A 167 21.66 23.45 -13.29
N ALA A 168 20.54 23.49 -12.59
CA ALA A 168 20.06 24.69 -11.92
C ALA A 168 20.83 24.99 -10.64
N THR A 169 20.90 26.28 -10.29
CA THR A 169 21.45 26.74 -9.01
C THR A 169 20.37 26.73 -7.94
N VAL A 170 20.57 25.97 -6.87
CA VAL A 170 19.69 25.97 -5.70
C VAL A 170 20.04 27.15 -4.79
N VAL A 171 19.05 28.00 -4.50
CA VAL A 171 19.23 29.21 -3.68
C VAL A 171 18.48 29.04 -2.35
N PRO A 172 19.20 28.87 -1.21
CA PRO A 172 18.55 28.77 0.09
C PRO A 172 17.91 30.11 0.48
N MET A 173 16.66 30.06 0.94
CA MET A 173 15.87 31.23 1.32
C MET A 173 15.61 31.24 2.83
N PRO A 174 15.91 32.36 3.53
CA PRO A 174 15.72 32.45 4.97
C PRO A 174 14.26 32.61 5.39
N SER A 175 13.38 33.06 4.47
CA SER A 175 11.95 33.20 4.69
C SER A 175 11.16 33.17 3.38
N LEU A 176 9.85 32.91 3.47
CA LEU A 176 8.96 32.96 2.31
C LEU A 176 8.82 34.40 1.75
N SER A 177 8.85 35.41 2.61
CA SER A 177 8.79 36.81 2.17
C SER A 177 10.01 37.19 1.33
N ALA A 178 11.22 36.79 1.76
CA ALA A 178 12.43 36.99 0.97
C ALA A 178 12.36 36.26 -0.39
N ALA A 179 11.81 35.04 -0.42
CA ALA A 179 11.60 34.32 -1.67
C ALA A 179 10.65 35.06 -2.64
N ILE A 180 9.53 35.58 -2.14
CA ILE A 180 8.57 36.36 -2.93
C ILE A 180 9.23 37.62 -3.50
N GLU A 181 9.99 38.36 -2.69
CA GLU A 181 10.72 39.56 -3.14
C GLU A 181 11.74 39.24 -4.25
N LEU A 182 12.46 38.13 -4.15
CA LEU A 182 13.40 37.73 -5.20
C LEU A 182 12.68 37.24 -6.47
N LEU A 183 11.55 36.55 -6.36
CA LEU A 183 10.73 36.16 -7.51
C LEU A 183 10.15 37.38 -8.24
N GLN A 184 9.62 38.37 -7.50
CA GLN A 184 9.11 39.62 -8.06
C GLN A 184 10.20 40.42 -8.77
N GLY A 185 11.40 40.46 -8.19
CA GLY A 185 12.55 41.15 -8.77
C GLY A 185 13.25 40.38 -9.89
N GLY A 186 12.75 39.22 -10.33
CA GLY A 186 13.41 38.40 -11.35
C GLY A 186 14.79 37.86 -10.93
N ARG A 187 15.03 37.76 -9.62
CA ARG A 187 16.27 37.22 -9.02
C ARG A 187 16.17 35.73 -8.69
N LEU A 188 14.97 35.17 -8.72
CA LEU A 188 14.68 33.74 -8.75
C LEU A 188 13.80 33.42 -9.95
N ASP A 189 14.00 32.24 -10.53
CA ASP A 189 13.26 31.78 -11.71
C ASP A 189 12.10 30.86 -11.32
N ALA A 190 12.23 30.16 -10.18
CA ALA A 190 11.16 29.43 -9.50
C ALA A 190 11.44 29.30 -8.00
N PHE A 191 10.42 28.93 -7.23
CA PHE A 191 10.57 28.51 -5.83
C PHE A 191 10.00 27.11 -5.63
N ALA A 192 10.74 26.26 -4.95
CA ALA A 192 10.42 24.85 -4.75
C ALA A 192 9.98 24.56 -3.32
N SER A 193 8.82 23.90 -3.17
CA SER A 193 8.28 23.51 -1.87
C SER A 193 7.14 22.50 -2.04
N ASN A 194 6.52 22.09 -0.93
CA ASN A 194 5.21 21.44 -1.01
C ASN A 194 4.15 22.41 -1.52
N LYS A 195 3.19 21.88 -2.27
CA LYS A 195 2.13 22.68 -2.89
C LYS A 195 1.25 23.40 -1.88
N GLY A 196 1.20 22.97 -0.62
CA GLY A 196 0.55 23.74 0.45
C GLY A 196 1.19 25.12 0.61
N ILE A 197 2.51 25.17 0.80
CA ILE A 197 3.27 26.43 0.88
C ILE A 197 3.23 27.21 -0.43
N LEU A 198 3.33 26.53 -1.58
CA LEU A 198 3.31 27.22 -2.88
C LEU A 198 1.99 27.93 -3.13
N ASN A 199 0.87 27.35 -2.69
CA ASN A 199 -0.44 27.99 -2.79
C ASN A 199 -0.53 29.23 -1.88
N GLU A 200 0.00 29.17 -0.65
CA GLU A 200 0.08 30.36 0.22
C GLU A 200 0.97 31.46 -0.37
N MET A 201 2.04 31.08 -1.07
CA MET A 201 2.89 32.03 -1.77
C MET A 201 2.20 32.61 -3.01
N ALA A 202 1.44 31.80 -3.76
CA ALA A 202 0.72 32.23 -4.95
C ALA A 202 -0.32 33.29 -4.63
N ASP A 203 -1.05 33.15 -3.52
CA ASP A 203 -2.01 34.15 -3.05
C ASP A 203 -1.36 35.51 -2.75
N ARG A 204 -0.05 35.52 -2.41
CA ARG A 204 0.75 36.72 -2.13
C ARG A 204 1.57 37.20 -3.34
N LEU A 205 1.55 36.46 -4.45
CA LEU A 205 2.29 36.77 -5.68
C LEU A 205 1.34 36.69 -6.88
N PRO A 206 0.52 37.73 -7.13
CA PRO A 206 -0.48 37.72 -8.20
C PRO A 206 0.12 37.41 -9.57
N GLY A 207 -0.54 36.53 -10.33
CA GLY A 207 -0.12 36.08 -11.66
C GLY A 207 0.96 34.98 -11.67
N SER A 208 1.48 34.59 -10.50
CA SER A 208 2.33 33.40 -10.41
C SER A 208 1.54 32.13 -10.71
N LYS A 209 2.26 31.06 -11.06
CA LYS A 209 1.67 29.76 -11.39
C LYS A 209 2.41 28.65 -10.67
N ILE A 210 1.67 27.69 -10.13
CA ILE A 210 2.25 26.41 -9.68
C ILE A 210 2.27 25.50 -10.90
N LEU A 211 3.43 24.96 -11.23
CA LEU A 211 3.57 24.07 -12.38
C LEU A 211 2.76 22.79 -12.19
N GLU A 212 2.23 22.25 -13.29
CA GLU A 212 1.55 20.95 -13.30
C GLU A 212 2.52 19.79 -13.04
N GLY A 213 2.02 18.71 -12.43
CA GLY A 213 2.83 17.58 -11.98
C GLY A 213 3.44 17.78 -10.60
N ARG A 214 4.43 16.94 -10.25
CA ARG A 214 5.17 16.99 -8.99
C ARG A 214 6.58 16.43 -9.17
N TRP A 215 7.54 16.92 -8.40
CA TRP A 215 8.90 16.35 -8.33
C TRP A 215 9.10 15.39 -7.15
N GLY A 216 8.06 15.21 -6.33
CA GLY A 216 8.03 14.23 -5.25
C GLY A 216 6.80 14.36 -4.37
N LEU A 217 6.78 13.59 -3.29
CA LEU A 217 5.76 13.65 -2.25
C LEU A 217 6.40 13.96 -0.89
N GLU A 218 5.63 14.62 -0.03
CA GLU A 218 5.97 14.88 1.35
C GLU A 218 4.98 14.15 2.26
N HIS A 219 5.48 13.30 3.16
CA HIS A 219 4.66 12.46 4.04
C HIS A 219 4.73 13.02 5.45
N LEU A 220 3.75 13.86 5.80
CA LEU A 220 3.71 14.49 7.11
C LEU A 220 3.11 13.53 8.12
N ALA A 221 3.84 13.28 9.19
CA ALA A 221 3.42 12.47 10.32
C ALA A 221 3.46 13.29 11.61
N MET A 222 2.74 12.82 12.62
CA MET A 222 2.87 13.35 13.97
C MET A 222 4.22 12.93 14.54
N ALA A 223 4.98 13.89 15.05
CA ALA A 223 6.36 13.70 15.46
C ALA A 223 6.57 14.14 16.90
N VAL A 224 7.33 13.35 17.65
CA VAL A 224 7.76 13.62 19.03
C VAL A 224 9.27 13.39 19.14
N PRO A 225 9.97 13.95 20.14
CA PRO A 225 11.37 13.63 20.38
C PRO A 225 11.55 12.13 20.57
N LYS A 226 12.71 11.58 20.22
CA LYS A 226 13.01 10.16 20.46
C LYS A 226 13.11 9.83 21.95
N GLY A 227 12.92 8.57 22.30
CA GLY A 227 12.98 8.10 23.70
C GLY A 227 11.66 8.31 24.46
N ARG A 228 10.54 8.38 23.73
CA ARG A 228 9.18 8.55 24.27
C ARG A 228 8.37 7.26 24.14
N ASP A 229 9.04 6.11 24.28
CA ASP A 229 8.50 4.78 23.96
C ASP A 229 7.16 4.49 24.64
N ALA A 230 7.03 4.84 25.93
CA ALA A 230 5.80 4.66 26.70
C ALA A 230 4.60 5.41 26.12
N GLY A 231 4.82 6.49 25.37
CA GLY A 231 3.77 7.29 24.71
C GLY A 231 3.55 6.94 23.24
N LEU A 232 4.43 6.17 22.61
CA LEU A 232 4.47 6.03 21.15
C LEU A 232 3.28 5.22 20.59
N ALA A 233 2.89 4.15 21.29
CA ALA A 233 1.70 3.38 20.91
C ALA A 233 0.43 4.23 20.96
N PHE A 234 0.32 5.09 21.98
CA PHE A 234 -0.78 6.02 22.12
C PHE A 234 -0.79 7.08 21.01
N LEU A 235 0.37 7.67 20.69
CA LEU A 235 0.50 8.64 19.59
C LEU A 235 0.06 8.03 18.25
N ARG A 236 0.45 6.78 17.98
CA ARG A 236 0.08 6.05 16.77
C ARG A 236 -1.43 5.78 16.69
N SER A 237 -2.03 5.30 17.79
CA SER A 237 -3.49 5.13 17.88
C SER A 237 -4.23 6.44 17.67
N PHE A 238 -3.77 7.52 18.32
CA PHE A 238 -4.34 8.85 18.16
C PHE A 238 -4.26 9.35 16.71
N ALA A 239 -3.14 9.15 16.02
CA ALA A 239 -2.99 9.53 14.63
C ALA A 239 -3.96 8.77 13.71
N ASP A 240 -4.12 7.46 13.93
CA ASP A 240 -5.06 6.63 13.17
C ASP A 240 -6.52 7.04 13.43
N GLU A 241 -6.89 7.29 14.69
CA GLU A 241 -8.20 7.82 15.09
C GLU A 241 -8.47 9.20 14.48
N ALA A 242 -7.48 10.11 14.47
CA ALA A 242 -7.63 11.46 13.92
C ALA A 242 -7.81 11.46 12.40
N VAL A 243 -7.19 10.50 11.69
CA VAL A 243 -7.43 10.30 10.26
C VAL A 243 -8.80 9.66 10.02
N ALA A 244 -9.13 8.59 10.75
CA ALA A 244 -10.38 7.85 10.58
C ALA A 244 -11.63 8.69 10.91
N SER A 245 -11.54 9.57 11.90
CA SER A 245 -12.63 10.48 12.29
C SER A 245 -12.78 11.70 11.38
N GLY A 246 -11.87 11.91 10.43
CA GLY A 246 -11.85 13.09 9.58
C GLY A 246 -11.26 14.35 10.25
N ALA A 247 -10.78 14.29 11.50
CA ALA A 247 -10.22 15.43 12.20
C ALA A 247 -9.05 16.09 11.45
N VAL A 248 -8.16 15.27 10.87
CA VAL A 248 -7.04 15.77 10.03
C VAL A 248 -7.56 16.45 8.76
N ALA A 249 -8.57 15.88 8.12
CA ALA A 249 -9.17 16.44 6.91
C ALA A 249 -9.84 17.79 7.20
N SER A 250 -10.63 17.88 8.27
CA SER A 250 -11.28 19.13 8.66
C SER A 250 -10.29 20.21 9.11
N ALA A 251 -9.21 19.86 9.81
CA ALA A 251 -8.15 20.81 10.14
C ALA A 251 -7.42 21.31 8.88
N SER A 252 -7.18 20.41 7.91
CA SER A 252 -6.59 20.76 6.62
C SER A 252 -7.48 21.73 5.83
N GLU A 253 -8.78 21.45 5.78
CA GLU A 253 -9.77 22.31 5.12
C GLU A 253 -9.83 23.70 5.78
N ARG A 254 -9.98 23.76 7.11
CA ARG A 254 -9.97 25.04 7.84
C ARG A 254 -8.69 25.82 7.59
N ALA A 255 -7.54 25.15 7.61
CA ALA A 255 -6.25 25.76 7.34
C ALA A 255 -6.09 26.27 5.89
N GLY A 256 -6.98 25.91 4.97
CA GLY A 256 -6.87 26.24 3.54
C GLY A 256 -5.82 25.40 2.81
N LEU A 257 -5.49 24.22 3.33
CA LEU A 257 -4.44 23.37 2.78
C LEU A 257 -4.82 22.88 1.37
N ARG A 258 -4.05 23.34 0.38
CA ARG A 258 -4.16 22.94 -1.04
C ARG A 258 -2.95 22.08 -1.44
N GLY A 259 -3.12 21.27 -2.49
CA GLY A 259 -2.04 20.44 -3.03
C GLY A 259 -1.79 19.12 -2.29
N MET A 260 -2.79 18.62 -1.55
CA MET A 260 -2.80 17.23 -1.08
C MET A 260 -2.82 16.29 -2.27
N ALA A 261 -2.02 15.23 -2.19
CA ALA A 261 -1.96 14.22 -3.22
C ALA A 261 -3.27 13.41 -3.23
N LYS A 262 -3.97 13.37 -4.36
CA LYS A 262 -5.31 12.78 -4.49
C LYS A 262 -5.27 11.26 -4.74
N ASP A 263 -4.13 10.72 -5.16
CA ASP A 263 -3.98 9.32 -5.59
C ASP A 263 -3.17 8.46 -4.61
N VAL A 264 -3.02 8.93 -3.37
CA VAL A 264 -2.19 8.24 -2.37
C VAL A 264 -3.04 7.21 -1.66
N THR A 265 -2.96 5.97 -2.14
CA THR A 265 -3.64 4.84 -1.47
C THR A 265 -2.93 4.57 -0.15
N ARG A 266 -3.56 4.92 0.98
CA ARG A 266 -3.18 4.42 2.31
C ARG A 266 -4.05 3.21 2.65
N ILE A 267 -3.42 2.12 3.06
CA ILE A 267 -4.11 0.95 3.62
C ILE A 267 -3.50 0.70 5.00
N PRO A 268 -4.21 0.99 6.11
CA PRO A 268 -3.67 0.83 7.47
C PRO A 268 -3.05 -0.56 7.69
N GLY A 269 -1.82 -0.59 8.19
CA GLY A 269 -1.04 -1.82 8.42
C GLY A 269 -0.45 -2.47 7.15
N VAL A 270 -0.78 -1.99 5.95
CA VAL A 270 -0.37 -2.61 4.68
C VAL A 270 0.44 -1.65 3.81
N LEU A 271 -0.10 -0.48 3.51
CA LEU A 271 0.50 0.51 2.62
C LEU A 271 0.51 1.88 3.30
N ALA A 272 1.71 2.42 3.54
CA ALA A 272 1.85 3.76 4.10
C ALA A 272 1.33 4.79 3.10
N ALA A 273 0.77 5.91 3.60
CA ALA A 273 0.39 6.98 2.69
C ALA A 273 1.66 7.53 2.04
N GLY A 274 1.72 7.41 0.72
CA GLY A 274 2.78 7.97 -0.10
C GLY A 274 3.52 6.99 -0.96
N GLU A 275 3.42 5.71 -0.59
CA GLU A 275 4.07 4.64 -1.31
C GLU A 275 3.43 4.51 -2.69
N GLU A 276 4.25 4.70 -3.72
CA GLU A 276 3.84 4.58 -5.11
C GLU A 276 4.26 3.22 -5.66
N VAL A 277 3.46 2.70 -6.58
CA VAL A 277 3.85 1.54 -7.36
C VAL A 277 4.90 1.97 -8.38
N GLU A 278 6.14 1.55 -8.17
CA GLU A 278 7.29 1.83 -9.01
C GLU A 278 7.35 0.84 -10.18
N LEU A 279 7.58 1.34 -11.39
CA LEU A 279 7.99 0.50 -12.52
C LEU A 279 9.42 0.01 -12.29
N VAL A 280 9.61 -1.32 -12.28
CA VAL A 280 10.95 -1.94 -12.23
C VAL A 280 11.52 -2.07 -13.63
N ARG A 281 10.73 -2.62 -14.55
CA ARG A 281 11.09 -2.79 -15.96
C ARG A 281 9.85 -3.00 -16.81
N GLU A 282 9.88 -2.49 -18.04
CA GLU A 282 8.90 -2.77 -19.09
C GLU A 282 9.58 -3.40 -20.32
N GLY A 283 8.78 -3.76 -21.33
CA GLY A 283 9.24 -4.39 -22.57
C GLY A 283 9.06 -5.91 -22.59
N PHE A 284 8.27 -6.44 -21.66
CA PHE A 284 7.81 -7.84 -21.66
C PHE A 284 6.57 -7.99 -22.55
N VAL A 285 6.13 -9.22 -22.81
CA VAL A 285 4.91 -9.48 -23.57
C VAL A 285 3.70 -9.62 -22.64
N PHE A 286 3.79 -10.51 -21.65
CA PHE A 286 2.74 -10.74 -20.66
C PHE A 286 3.33 -11.38 -19.41
N THR A 287 3.60 -10.54 -18.41
CA THR A 287 4.23 -10.95 -17.15
C THR A 287 3.25 -11.67 -16.22
N GLU A 288 3.71 -12.75 -15.60
CA GLU A 288 2.93 -13.63 -14.72
C GLU A 288 3.79 -14.26 -13.61
N GLY A 289 3.16 -15.02 -12.72
CA GLY A 289 3.78 -15.99 -11.83
C GLY A 289 5.02 -15.52 -11.04
N PRO A 290 5.03 -14.32 -10.40
CA PRO A 290 6.16 -13.90 -9.61
C PRO A 290 6.36 -14.83 -8.42
N LEU A 291 7.58 -15.29 -8.19
CA LEU A 291 7.94 -16.19 -7.09
C LEU A 291 9.18 -15.64 -6.37
N PRO A 292 9.12 -15.40 -5.04
CA PRO A 292 10.23 -14.77 -4.34
C PRO A 292 11.44 -15.68 -4.18
N MET A 293 12.62 -15.04 -4.20
CA MET A 293 13.92 -15.67 -4.05
C MET A 293 14.55 -15.30 -2.70
N THR A 294 15.42 -16.16 -2.17
CA THR A 294 16.10 -15.95 -0.89
C THR A 294 17.13 -14.82 -0.91
N ASP A 295 17.65 -14.45 -2.09
CA ASP A 295 18.57 -13.31 -2.26
C ASP A 295 17.86 -11.94 -2.19
N GLY A 296 16.52 -11.96 -2.12
CA GLY A 296 15.64 -10.79 -2.13
C GLY A 296 15.08 -10.44 -3.51
N GLY A 297 15.48 -11.17 -4.56
CA GLY A 297 14.93 -11.05 -5.91
C GLY A 297 13.62 -11.82 -6.11
N ILE A 298 13.24 -12.01 -7.37
CA ILE A 298 12.09 -12.81 -7.78
C ILE A 298 12.38 -13.57 -9.09
N LEU A 299 11.75 -14.73 -9.26
CA LEU A 299 11.42 -15.28 -10.57
C LEU A 299 10.09 -14.70 -11.03
N PHE A 300 9.85 -14.67 -12.34
CA PHE A 300 8.54 -14.40 -12.93
C PHE A 300 8.52 -14.93 -14.36
N THR A 301 7.33 -15.11 -14.92
CA THR A 301 7.16 -15.65 -16.27
C THR A 301 6.80 -14.54 -17.25
N ASP A 302 7.19 -14.72 -18.52
CA ASP A 302 6.76 -13.87 -19.63
C ASP A 302 6.14 -14.79 -20.69
N LEU A 303 4.81 -14.76 -20.77
CA LEU A 303 3.99 -15.70 -21.52
C LEU A 303 3.92 -15.36 -23.02
N ARG A 304 3.19 -16.18 -23.77
CA ARG A 304 2.90 -16.01 -25.21
C ARG A 304 4.20 -16.07 -26.02
N GLU A 305 4.34 -15.23 -27.04
CA GLU A 305 5.51 -15.17 -27.91
C GLU A 305 6.86 -14.98 -27.18
N ALA A 306 6.90 -14.45 -25.95
CA ALA A 306 8.15 -14.42 -25.17
C ALA A 306 8.56 -15.80 -24.66
N ASN A 307 7.60 -16.59 -24.17
CA ASN A 307 7.75 -17.98 -23.71
C ASN A 307 8.98 -18.22 -22.80
N ARG A 308 9.13 -17.40 -21.75
CA ARG A 308 10.33 -17.34 -20.90
C ARG A 308 10.02 -17.37 -19.41
N ILE A 309 11.01 -17.82 -18.64
CA ILE A 309 11.10 -17.57 -17.19
C ILE A 309 12.27 -16.63 -16.96
N HIS A 310 11.98 -15.49 -16.35
CA HIS A 310 12.96 -14.47 -15.99
C HIS A 310 13.30 -14.52 -14.50
N ARG A 311 14.48 -14.00 -14.17
CA ARG A 311 14.89 -13.70 -12.80
C ARG A 311 15.31 -12.25 -12.69
N LEU A 312 14.74 -11.55 -11.72
CA LEU A 312 15.29 -10.33 -11.15
C LEU A 312 16.09 -10.74 -9.91
N HIS A 313 17.39 -10.51 -9.92
CA HIS A 313 18.27 -10.81 -8.79
C HIS A 313 18.17 -9.74 -7.71
N GLY A 314 18.55 -10.09 -6.48
CA GLY A 314 18.49 -9.17 -5.33
C GLY A 314 19.38 -7.93 -5.44
N ASP A 315 20.36 -7.93 -6.34
CA ASP A 315 21.22 -6.78 -6.67
C ASP A 315 20.66 -5.92 -7.83
N GLY A 316 19.53 -6.32 -8.42
CA GLY A 316 18.82 -5.57 -9.47
C GLY A 316 19.10 -6.01 -10.91
N HIS A 317 20.02 -6.94 -11.16
CA HIS A 317 20.26 -7.42 -12.53
C HIS A 317 19.19 -8.44 -12.97
N PHE A 318 18.99 -8.58 -14.28
CA PHE A 318 18.04 -9.54 -14.86
C PHE A 318 18.77 -10.64 -15.62
N SER A 319 18.20 -11.84 -15.58
CA SER A 319 18.63 -12.99 -16.38
C SER A 319 17.43 -13.81 -16.86
N VAL A 320 17.63 -14.65 -17.86
CA VAL A 320 16.65 -15.66 -18.28
C VAL A 320 17.04 -16.99 -17.65
N VAL A 321 16.11 -17.61 -16.93
CA VAL A 321 16.30 -18.95 -16.33
C VAL A 321 15.94 -20.03 -17.33
N ARG A 322 14.90 -19.80 -18.15
CA ARG A 322 14.44 -20.77 -19.13
C ARG A 322 13.82 -20.08 -20.34
N GLU A 323 14.31 -20.47 -21.51
CA GLU A 323 13.72 -20.16 -22.82
C GLU A 323 12.76 -21.29 -23.22
N ARG A 324 11.76 -20.98 -24.06
CA ARG A 324 10.77 -21.97 -24.54
C ARG A 324 10.16 -22.74 -23.36
N SER A 325 9.62 -21.98 -22.41
CA SER A 325 9.11 -22.50 -21.14
C SER A 325 7.85 -23.38 -21.26
N GLY A 326 7.34 -23.63 -22.47
CA GLY A 326 6.08 -24.34 -22.67
C GLY A 326 4.87 -23.53 -22.21
N GLY A 327 4.99 -22.20 -22.22
CA GLY A 327 4.00 -21.30 -21.66
C GLY A 327 3.84 -21.50 -20.15
N THR A 328 4.96 -21.63 -19.42
CA THR A 328 4.92 -21.71 -17.95
C THR A 328 4.28 -20.43 -17.40
N ASN A 329 3.16 -20.56 -16.69
CA ASN A 329 2.41 -19.45 -16.11
C ASN A 329 2.77 -19.28 -14.63
N GLY A 330 2.11 -19.99 -13.72
CA GLY A 330 2.44 -20.02 -12.31
C GLY A 330 3.71 -20.79 -11.99
N LEU A 331 4.38 -20.36 -10.93
CA LEU A 331 5.57 -20.99 -10.35
C LEU A 331 5.36 -21.18 -8.85
N ALA A 332 5.88 -22.28 -8.29
CA ALA A 332 5.92 -22.49 -6.85
C ALA A 332 7.21 -23.18 -6.41
N TRP A 333 7.58 -22.93 -5.15
CA TRP A 333 8.60 -23.70 -4.46
C TRP A 333 7.97 -24.90 -3.78
N MET A 334 8.51 -26.08 -4.02
CA MET A 334 8.33 -27.22 -3.15
C MET A 334 9.09 -26.98 -1.83
N ARG A 335 8.70 -27.69 -0.76
CA ARG A 335 9.35 -27.56 0.56
C ARG A 335 10.83 -27.93 0.54
N ASP A 336 11.22 -28.83 -0.36
CA ASP A 336 12.61 -29.24 -0.61
C ASP A 336 13.35 -28.29 -1.58
N GLN A 337 12.80 -27.09 -1.81
CA GLN A 337 13.36 -26.05 -2.68
C GLN A 337 13.49 -26.44 -4.14
N ARG A 338 12.74 -27.46 -4.60
CA ARG A 338 12.59 -27.70 -6.03
C ARG A 338 11.57 -26.75 -6.65
N LEU A 339 11.86 -26.25 -7.84
CA LEU A 339 10.97 -25.36 -8.58
C LEU A 339 9.96 -26.18 -9.37
N VAL A 340 8.69 -25.83 -9.26
CA VAL A 340 7.62 -26.41 -10.08
C VAL A 340 6.88 -25.32 -10.85
N GLY A 341 6.40 -25.67 -12.04
CA GLY A 341 5.72 -24.75 -12.95
C GLY A 341 4.48 -25.37 -13.60
N ALA A 342 3.48 -24.53 -13.87
CA ALA A 342 2.29 -24.87 -14.65
C ALA A 342 2.50 -24.46 -16.11
N GLU A 343 2.74 -25.42 -17.00
CA GLU A 343 2.86 -25.17 -18.43
C GLU A 343 1.49 -25.14 -19.09
N GLY A 344 0.96 -23.94 -19.34
CA GLY A 344 -0.34 -23.72 -19.98
C GLY A 344 -0.38 -24.26 -21.41
N GLU A 345 0.62 -23.93 -22.23
CA GLU A 345 0.73 -24.43 -23.60
C GLU A 345 1.18 -25.89 -23.64
N GLY A 346 2.09 -26.28 -22.75
CA GLY A 346 2.58 -27.66 -22.60
C GLY A 346 1.57 -28.63 -21.99
N ARG A 347 0.49 -28.11 -21.40
CA ARG A 347 -0.62 -28.85 -20.76
C ARG A 347 -0.14 -29.84 -19.70
N ARG A 348 0.75 -29.39 -18.81
CA ARG A 348 1.37 -30.22 -17.78
C ARG A 348 1.87 -29.41 -16.60
N ILE A 349 2.03 -30.09 -15.47
CA ILE A 349 2.82 -29.61 -14.34
C ILE A 349 4.23 -30.19 -14.49
N VAL A 350 5.25 -29.35 -14.30
CA VAL A 350 6.67 -29.73 -14.45
C VAL A 350 7.48 -29.41 -13.20
N LEU A 351 8.50 -30.24 -12.97
CA LEU A 351 9.66 -29.91 -12.15
C LEU A 351 10.68 -29.19 -13.04
N ILE A 352 11.25 -28.10 -12.57
CA ILE A 352 12.24 -27.31 -13.31
C ILE A 352 13.57 -27.36 -12.55
N ASP A 353 14.59 -27.92 -13.20
CA ASP A 353 15.94 -28.00 -12.67
C ASP A 353 16.66 -26.63 -12.76
N PRO A 354 17.73 -26.42 -11.98
CA PRO A 354 18.47 -25.15 -11.98
C PRO A 354 19.03 -24.72 -13.35
N ASP A 355 19.24 -25.67 -14.26
CA ASP A 355 19.69 -25.42 -15.64
C ASP A 355 18.53 -25.06 -16.60
N GLY A 356 17.29 -25.05 -16.11
CA GLY A 356 16.08 -24.77 -16.88
C GLY A 356 15.47 -26.01 -17.55
N THR A 357 16.04 -27.19 -17.39
CA THR A 357 15.45 -28.45 -17.87
C THR A 357 14.14 -28.72 -17.14
N ALA A 358 13.12 -29.19 -17.86
CA ALA A 358 11.80 -29.46 -17.30
C ALA A 358 11.43 -30.95 -17.40
N THR A 359 11.12 -31.54 -16.25
CA THR A 359 10.62 -32.92 -16.13
C THR A 359 9.14 -32.91 -15.80
N GLU A 360 8.35 -33.70 -16.52
CA GLU A 360 6.92 -33.78 -16.30
C GLU A 360 6.57 -34.46 -14.98
N LEU A 361 5.69 -33.82 -14.21
CA LEU A 361 5.10 -34.38 -13.00
C LEU A 361 3.69 -34.90 -13.28
N SER A 362 2.87 -34.15 -14.01
CA SER A 362 1.50 -34.59 -14.34
C SER A 362 0.95 -33.98 -15.62
N ARG A 363 0.09 -34.72 -16.31
CA ARG A 363 -0.72 -34.29 -17.47
C ARG A 363 -2.22 -34.30 -17.22
N GLY A 364 -2.65 -34.50 -15.97
CA GLY A 364 -4.06 -34.57 -15.58
C GLY A 364 -4.35 -35.75 -14.67
N ASP A 365 -5.61 -36.17 -14.63
CA ASP A 365 -6.09 -37.24 -13.74
C ASP A 365 -5.94 -38.66 -14.32
N GLY A 366 -5.43 -38.77 -15.56
CA GLY A 366 -5.29 -40.02 -16.31
C GLY A 366 -6.46 -40.32 -17.25
N THR A 367 -7.55 -39.54 -17.19
CA THR A 367 -8.72 -39.63 -18.07
C THR A 367 -8.94 -38.34 -18.86
N THR A 368 -8.77 -37.20 -18.21
CA THR A 368 -8.92 -35.87 -18.79
C THR A 368 -7.55 -35.19 -18.84
N PRO A 369 -7.03 -34.89 -20.04
CA PRO A 369 -5.81 -34.09 -20.17
C PRO A 369 -6.03 -32.67 -19.63
N LEU A 370 -5.00 -32.08 -19.02
CA LEU A 370 -5.03 -30.67 -18.66
C LEU A 370 -5.24 -29.80 -19.90
N MET A 371 -5.95 -28.69 -19.74
CA MET A 371 -6.30 -27.79 -20.84
C MET A 371 -5.33 -26.62 -20.97
N ALA A 372 -5.12 -25.90 -19.87
CA ALA A 372 -4.21 -24.78 -19.72
C ALA A 372 -3.99 -24.51 -18.21
N PRO A 373 -3.19 -25.33 -17.51
CA PRO A 373 -2.92 -25.13 -16.09
C PRO A 373 -2.33 -23.73 -15.87
N ASN A 374 -2.77 -23.05 -14.81
CA ASN A 374 -2.52 -21.62 -14.62
C ASN A 374 -1.65 -21.35 -13.39
N ASP A 375 -2.22 -21.25 -12.19
CA ASP A 375 -1.49 -20.95 -10.97
C ASP A 375 -1.40 -22.20 -10.08
N LEU A 376 -0.38 -22.28 -9.22
CA LEU A 376 -0.14 -23.43 -8.36
C LEU A 376 0.51 -23.06 -7.02
N ILE A 377 0.31 -23.91 -6.01
CA ILE A 377 0.97 -23.83 -4.71
C ILE A 377 1.28 -25.24 -4.19
N ALA A 378 2.46 -25.41 -3.59
CA ALA A 378 2.81 -26.63 -2.89
C ALA A 378 2.35 -26.58 -1.43
N ASP A 379 1.86 -27.71 -0.91
CA ASP A 379 1.55 -27.87 0.51
C ASP A 379 2.78 -28.37 1.31
N SER A 380 2.67 -28.34 2.64
CA SER A 380 3.72 -28.80 3.54
C SER A 380 3.98 -30.32 3.52
N LYS A 381 3.09 -31.09 2.91
CA LYS A 381 3.15 -32.56 2.72
C LYS A 381 3.80 -32.95 1.39
N GLY A 382 4.12 -31.98 0.53
CA GLY A 382 4.73 -32.20 -0.77
C GLY A 382 3.74 -32.46 -1.91
N GLY A 383 2.45 -32.24 -1.68
CA GLY A 383 1.44 -32.19 -2.75
C GLY A 383 1.36 -30.80 -3.39
N ILE A 384 0.67 -30.71 -4.53
CA ILE A 384 0.53 -29.46 -5.30
C ILE A 384 -0.95 -29.21 -5.61
N TYR A 385 -1.50 -28.07 -5.18
CA TYR A 385 -2.77 -27.58 -5.70
C TYR A 385 -2.53 -26.71 -6.92
N PHE A 386 -3.37 -26.84 -7.94
CA PHE A 386 -3.27 -26.00 -9.14
C PHE A 386 -4.62 -25.79 -9.82
N THR A 387 -4.76 -24.69 -10.55
CA THR A 387 -5.96 -24.37 -11.34
C THR A 387 -5.79 -24.73 -12.81
N ASP A 388 -6.88 -25.14 -13.45
CA ASP A 388 -6.99 -25.36 -14.90
C ASP A 388 -8.24 -24.64 -15.44
N PRO A 389 -8.16 -23.31 -15.69
CA PRO A 389 -9.27 -22.51 -16.23
C PRO A 389 -9.59 -22.80 -17.70
N GLY A 390 -8.76 -23.62 -18.36
CA GLY A 390 -8.79 -23.80 -19.80
C GLY A 390 -8.43 -22.55 -20.62
N PRO A 391 -8.29 -22.69 -21.94
CA PRO A 391 -7.80 -21.61 -22.79
C PRO A 391 -8.81 -20.46 -22.94
N ARG A 392 -8.31 -19.30 -23.38
CA ARG A 392 -9.12 -18.19 -23.91
C ARG A 392 -9.32 -18.39 -25.44
N PRO A 393 -10.43 -17.89 -26.03
CA PRO A 393 -11.58 -17.24 -25.39
C PRO A 393 -12.40 -18.23 -24.53
N VAL A 394 -13.15 -17.71 -23.56
CA VAL A 394 -14.02 -18.53 -22.70
C VAL A 394 -15.10 -19.18 -23.55
N THR A 395 -15.26 -20.49 -23.42
CA THR A 395 -16.34 -21.25 -24.08
C THR A 395 -17.48 -21.47 -23.08
N PRO A 396 -18.71 -20.98 -23.34
CA PRO A 396 -19.84 -21.20 -22.45
C PRO A 396 -20.06 -22.69 -22.14
N GLY A 397 -20.26 -23.02 -20.86
CA GLY A 397 -20.51 -24.39 -20.41
C GLY A 397 -19.28 -25.29 -20.32
N ARG A 398 -18.07 -24.83 -20.68
CA ARG A 398 -16.84 -25.60 -20.43
C ARG A 398 -16.59 -25.70 -18.93
N ARG A 399 -16.48 -26.93 -18.42
CA ARG A 399 -16.04 -27.19 -17.04
C ARG A 399 -14.57 -26.82 -16.90
N CYS A 400 -14.26 -26.12 -15.82
CA CYS A 400 -12.91 -25.80 -15.39
C CYS A 400 -12.64 -26.49 -14.06
N PHE A 401 -11.37 -26.67 -13.69
CA PHE A 401 -11.03 -27.55 -12.58
C PHE A 401 -10.00 -26.91 -11.65
N VAL A 402 -10.11 -27.27 -10.37
CA VAL A 402 -9.03 -27.17 -9.39
C VAL A 402 -8.58 -28.60 -9.10
N TYR A 403 -7.27 -28.82 -9.16
CA TYR A 403 -6.67 -30.13 -8.97
C TYR A 403 -5.78 -30.15 -7.72
N TYR A 404 -5.60 -31.35 -7.18
CA TYR A 404 -4.53 -31.69 -6.24
C TYR A 404 -3.68 -32.81 -6.81
N LEU A 405 -2.36 -32.64 -6.86
CA LEU A 405 -1.38 -33.68 -7.18
C LEU A 405 -0.74 -34.18 -5.89
N PRO A 406 -1.07 -35.39 -5.41
CA PRO A 406 -0.45 -35.95 -4.21
C PRO A 406 1.06 -36.09 -4.35
N ALA A 407 1.78 -36.00 -3.23
CA ALA A 407 3.24 -36.13 -3.21
C ALA A 407 3.70 -37.44 -3.87
N GLY A 408 4.58 -37.32 -4.87
CA GLY A 408 5.14 -38.45 -5.61
C GLY A 408 4.19 -39.12 -6.60
N ALA A 409 2.94 -38.67 -6.72
CA ALA A 409 2.01 -39.15 -7.73
C ALA A 409 2.26 -38.48 -9.09
N SER A 410 1.82 -39.13 -10.16
CA SER A 410 1.77 -38.56 -11.51
C SER A 410 0.35 -38.22 -11.99
N ARG A 411 -0.67 -38.70 -11.27
CA ARG A 411 -2.08 -38.45 -11.54
C ARG A 411 -2.61 -37.45 -10.53
N ALA A 412 -3.09 -36.32 -11.05
CA ALA A 412 -3.82 -35.34 -10.25
C ALA A 412 -5.24 -35.85 -9.93
N VAL A 413 -5.88 -35.24 -8.93
CA VAL A 413 -7.26 -35.52 -8.54
C VAL A 413 -8.03 -34.21 -8.62
N VAL A 414 -9.22 -34.24 -9.24
CA VAL A 414 -10.13 -33.09 -9.24
C VAL A 414 -10.63 -32.85 -7.81
N VAL A 415 -10.41 -31.65 -7.29
CA VAL A 415 -10.86 -31.25 -5.95
C VAL A 415 -11.94 -30.16 -5.97
N ASP A 416 -12.12 -29.45 -7.09
CA ASP A 416 -13.31 -28.64 -7.38
C ASP A 416 -13.52 -28.51 -8.90
N GLU A 417 -14.77 -28.38 -9.29
CA GLU A 417 -15.21 -28.14 -10.67
C GLU A 417 -16.39 -27.16 -10.76
N GLY A 418 -16.68 -26.47 -9.65
CA GLY A 418 -17.84 -25.60 -9.51
C GLY A 418 -17.49 -24.11 -9.55
N ILE A 419 -16.21 -23.73 -9.60
CA ILE A 419 -15.79 -22.36 -9.89
C ILE A 419 -15.86 -22.13 -11.40
N ALA A 420 -16.44 -21.01 -11.85
CA ALA A 420 -16.70 -20.80 -13.27
C ALA A 420 -15.39 -20.72 -14.08
N ARG A 421 -14.38 -20.01 -13.55
CA ARG A 421 -13.03 -19.99 -14.09
C ARG A 421 -12.00 -19.81 -12.96
N PRO A 422 -11.57 -20.90 -12.31
CA PRO A 422 -10.61 -20.84 -11.21
C PRO A 422 -9.26 -20.34 -11.71
N ASN A 423 -8.63 -19.40 -11.00
CA ASN A 423 -7.36 -18.84 -11.44
C ASN A 423 -6.32 -18.78 -10.32
N GLY A 424 -6.20 -17.66 -9.60
CA GLY A 424 -5.27 -17.55 -8.49
C GLY A 424 -5.70 -18.44 -7.32
N LEU A 425 -4.72 -18.99 -6.63
CA LEU A 425 -4.95 -19.75 -5.40
C LEU A 425 -3.85 -19.52 -4.36
N THR A 426 -4.19 -19.75 -3.10
CA THR A 426 -3.22 -19.80 -2.00
C THR A 426 -3.76 -20.63 -0.84
N LEU A 427 -2.86 -21.08 0.02
CA LEU A 427 -3.18 -21.73 1.30
C LEU A 427 -3.10 -20.70 2.43
N THR A 428 -3.95 -20.79 3.45
CA THR A 428 -3.73 -20.07 4.70
C THR A 428 -2.39 -20.44 5.34
N LEU A 429 -1.90 -19.62 6.26
CA LEU A 429 -0.60 -19.84 6.94
C LEU A 429 -0.52 -21.20 7.65
N ASP A 430 -1.66 -21.73 8.10
CA ASP A 430 -1.78 -23.05 8.74
C ASP A 430 -2.15 -24.18 7.77
N GLU A 431 -2.28 -23.87 6.47
CA GLU A 431 -2.66 -24.76 5.38
C GLU A 431 -4.00 -25.50 5.56
N LYS A 432 -4.83 -25.06 6.51
CA LYS A 432 -6.15 -25.68 6.74
C LYS A 432 -7.21 -25.19 5.77
N THR A 433 -6.95 -24.10 5.06
CA THR A 433 -7.87 -23.54 4.08
C THR A 433 -7.16 -23.29 2.76
N LEU A 434 -7.73 -23.79 1.66
CA LEU A 434 -7.38 -23.38 0.31
C LEU A 434 -8.33 -22.27 -0.13
N VAL A 435 -7.77 -21.19 -0.67
CA VAL A 435 -8.50 -20.05 -1.21
C VAL A 435 -8.27 -19.99 -2.71
N VAL A 436 -9.34 -19.86 -3.50
CA VAL A 436 -9.29 -19.86 -4.97
C VAL A 436 -10.24 -18.79 -5.50
N ASP A 437 -9.77 -17.95 -6.41
CA ASP A 437 -10.63 -16.94 -7.02
C ASP A 437 -11.37 -17.41 -8.28
N ASP A 438 -12.30 -16.58 -8.74
CA ASP A 438 -13.03 -16.78 -9.99
C ASP A 438 -12.77 -15.58 -10.90
N THR A 439 -12.10 -15.77 -12.04
CA THR A 439 -11.82 -14.69 -12.99
C THR A 439 -13.10 -14.06 -13.55
N LEU A 440 -14.19 -14.83 -13.65
CA LEU A 440 -15.45 -14.34 -14.21
C LEU A 440 -16.33 -13.67 -13.14
N GLY A 441 -16.35 -14.25 -11.94
CA GLY A 441 -17.15 -13.78 -10.81
C GLY A 441 -16.43 -12.77 -9.92
N ASP A 442 -17.17 -12.15 -9.01
CA ASP A 442 -16.62 -11.25 -7.98
C ASP A 442 -16.37 -11.97 -6.64
N THR A 443 -16.37 -13.30 -6.65
CA THR A 443 -16.29 -14.13 -5.44
C THR A 443 -15.00 -14.93 -5.43
N VAL A 444 -14.27 -14.84 -4.31
CA VAL A 444 -13.17 -15.74 -3.99
C VAL A 444 -13.70 -16.78 -3.01
N PHE A 445 -13.46 -18.05 -3.31
CA PHE A 445 -13.95 -19.20 -2.55
C PHE A 445 -12.91 -19.71 -1.57
N ALA A 446 -13.37 -20.28 -0.46
CA ALA A 446 -12.55 -21.01 0.49
C ALA A 446 -13.03 -22.45 0.66
N PHE A 447 -12.09 -23.34 0.95
CA PHE A 447 -12.31 -24.76 1.17
C PHE A 447 -11.51 -25.24 2.37
N ASP A 448 -12.08 -26.17 3.14
CA ASP A 448 -11.36 -26.83 4.22
C ASP A 448 -10.50 -27.97 3.66
N VAL A 449 -9.20 -27.90 3.90
CA VAL A 449 -8.21 -28.88 3.45
C VAL A 449 -8.24 -30.10 4.37
N GLN A 450 -8.49 -31.26 3.79
CA GLN A 450 -8.53 -32.54 4.50
C GLN A 450 -7.12 -33.16 4.64
N PRO A 451 -6.93 -34.13 5.55
CA PRO A 451 -5.62 -34.78 5.74
C PRO A 451 -5.03 -35.43 4.48
N ASP A 452 -5.87 -35.89 3.56
CA ASP A 452 -5.49 -36.49 2.27
C ASP A 452 -5.33 -35.47 1.12
N GLY A 453 -5.49 -34.17 1.42
CA GLY A 453 -5.42 -33.09 0.44
C GLY A 453 -6.74 -32.82 -0.31
N MET A 454 -7.80 -33.60 -0.05
CA MET A 454 -9.12 -33.32 -0.60
C MET A 454 -9.73 -32.06 0.00
N LEU A 455 -10.71 -31.48 -0.68
CA LEU A 455 -11.38 -30.24 -0.26
C LEU A 455 -12.81 -30.52 0.21
N ARG A 456 -13.25 -29.82 1.25
CA ARG A 456 -14.65 -29.82 1.72
C ARG A 456 -15.13 -28.41 2.03
N ASN A 457 -16.43 -28.27 2.29
CA ASN A 457 -17.05 -27.04 2.80
C ASN A 457 -16.74 -25.78 1.95
N LYS A 458 -16.90 -25.91 0.63
CA LYS A 458 -16.82 -24.78 -0.30
C LYS A 458 -17.75 -23.67 0.15
N ARG A 459 -17.20 -22.46 0.27
CA ARG A 459 -17.96 -21.26 0.68
C ARG A 459 -17.44 -20.02 -0.02
N ALA A 460 -18.33 -19.07 -0.29
CA ALA A 460 -17.91 -17.72 -0.62
C ALA A 460 -17.12 -17.15 0.57
N PHE A 461 -15.95 -16.57 0.32
CA PHE A 461 -15.04 -16.10 1.36
C PHE A 461 -14.75 -14.61 1.21
N LEU A 462 -14.08 -14.20 0.13
CA LEU A 462 -13.86 -12.78 -0.17
C LEU A 462 -14.83 -12.30 -1.24
N ARG A 463 -15.31 -11.06 -1.10
CA ARG A 463 -16.12 -10.38 -2.11
C ARG A 463 -15.32 -9.24 -2.71
N LEU A 464 -14.95 -9.39 -3.98
CA LEU A 464 -14.22 -8.39 -4.74
C LEU A 464 -15.05 -7.10 -4.88
N ARG A 465 -14.38 -5.96 -4.83
CA ARG A 465 -14.95 -4.62 -5.01
C ARG A 465 -14.71 -4.14 -6.44
N ASP A 466 -15.47 -3.12 -6.84
CA ASP A 466 -15.33 -2.46 -8.14
C ASP A 466 -15.46 -3.39 -9.36
N VAL A 467 -16.23 -4.48 -9.22
CA VAL A 467 -16.61 -5.36 -10.34
C VAL A 467 -17.90 -4.84 -10.95
N VAL A 468 -17.84 -4.43 -12.22
CA VAL A 468 -19.00 -3.93 -12.96
C VAL A 468 -19.95 -5.09 -13.26
N PRO A 469 -21.26 -4.98 -12.97
CA PRO A 469 -22.21 -6.03 -13.31
C PRO A 469 -22.18 -6.39 -14.79
N GLY A 470 -22.02 -7.68 -15.09
CA GLY A 470 -21.90 -8.19 -16.46
C GLY A 470 -20.47 -8.17 -17.03
N GLU A 471 -19.49 -7.63 -16.29
CA GLU A 471 -18.07 -7.73 -16.63
C GLU A 471 -17.35 -8.76 -15.76
N GLU A 472 -16.26 -9.32 -16.30
CA GLU A 472 -15.34 -10.16 -15.53
C GLU A 472 -14.61 -9.32 -14.47
N SER A 473 -14.48 -9.86 -13.25
CA SER A 473 -13.61 -9.27 -12.22
C SER A 473 -12.14 -9.21 -12.66
N VAL A 474 -11.78 -10.17 -13.53
CA VAL A 474 -10.42 -10.47 -13.95
C VAL A 474 -9.53 -10.72 -12.74
N ALA A 475 -10.08 -11.39 -11.74
CA ALA A 475 -9.32 -11.97 -10.65
C ALA A 475 -8.34 -13.01 -11.19
N ASP A 476 -7.13 -12.97 -10.67
CA ASP A 476 -5.97 -13.70 -11.19
C ASP A 476 -5.02 -14.03 -10.02
N GLY A 477 -3.71 -13.90 -10.13
CA GLY A 477 -2.81 -14.25 -9.04
C GLY A 477 -3.07 -13.59 -7.67
N MET A 478 -2.76 -14.34 -6.61
CA MET A 478 -2.87 -13.85 -5.23
C MET A 478 -1.70 -14.24 -4.33
N ALA A 479 -1.54 -13.52 -3.23
CA ALA A 479 -0.57 -13.79 -2.17
C ALA A 479 -1.17 -13.55 -0.78
N ILE A 480 -0.49 -14.03 0.26
CA ILE A 480 -0.80 -13.71 1.66
C ILE A 480 0.36 -13.01 2.37
N ASP A 481 0.09 -12.29 3.47
CA ASP A 481 1.12 -11.77 4.37
C ASP A 481 1.22 -12.57 5.69
N ARG A 482 2.20 -12.23 6.55
CA ARG A 482 2.38 -12.85 7.89
C ARG A 482 1.21 -12.65 8.84
N ASP A 483 0.36 -11.66 8.61
CA ASP A 483 -0.82 -11.40 9.43
C ASP A 483 -2.07 -12.14 8.89
N GLY A 484 -1.92 -12.89 7.78
CA GLY A 484 -2.98 -13.63 7.11
C GLY A 484 -3.91 -12.75 6.26
N ARG A 485 -3.44 -11.57 5.81
CA ARG A 485 -4.17 -10.75 4.84
C ARG A 485 -4.00 -11.34 3.44
N PHE A 486 -5.02 -11.19 2.59
CA PHE A 486 -5.04 -11.65 1.20
C PHE A 486 -4.85 -10.47 0.25
N TYR A 487 -4.05 -10.69 -0.79
CA TYR A 487 -3.75 -9.72 -1.84
C TYR A 487 -4.18 -10.34 -3.17
N VAL A 488 -5.28 -9.86 -3.75
CA VAL A 488 -5.87 -10.44 -4.97
C VAL A 488 -5.74 -9.44 -6.11
N THR A 489 -5.08 -9.82 -7.20
CA THR A 489 -5.05 -8.97 -8.40
C THR A 489 -6.39 -8.96 -9.09
N THR A 490 -6.84 -7.79 -9.52
CA THR A 490 -8.13 -7.61 -10.22
C THR A 490 -8.00 -6.49 -11.25
N ARG A 491 -9.05 -6.27 -12.03
CA ARG A 491 -9.14 -5.11 -12.95
C ARG A 491 -8.86 -3.76 -12.25
N SER A 492 -9.23 -3.61 -10.98
CA SER A 492 -9.14 -2.33 -10.25
C SER A 492 -7.79 -2.09 -9.55
N GLY A 493 -6.89 -3.08 -9.55
CA GLY A 493 -5.61 -3.08 -8.85
C GLY A 493 -5.43 -4.34 -7.98
N VAL A 494 -4.58 -4.25 -6.95
CA VAL A 494 -4.41 -5.33 -5.96
C VAL A 494 -5.33 -5.05 -4.77
N GLN A 495 -6.42 -5.81 -4.66
CA GLN A 495 -7.38 -5.68 -3.56
C GLN A 495 -6.88 -6.42 -2.34
N VAL A 496 -6.89 -5.74 -1.19
CA VAL A 496 -6.37 -6.27 0.07
C VAL A 496 -7.51 -6.57 1.02
N PHE A 497 -7.50 -7.78 1.59
CA PHE A 497 -8.49 -8.25 2.55
C PHE A 497 -7.81 -8.71 3.84
N GLY A 498 -8.43 -8.43 4.98
CA GLY A 498 -8.00 -8.98 6.27
C GLY A 498 -8.22 -10.49 6.34
N ARG A 499 -7.57 -11.14 7.32
CA ARG A 499 -7.79 -12.58 7.62
C ARG A 499 -9.24 -12.94 7.94
N ASP A 500 -10.02 -11.93 8.32
CA ASP A 500 -11.45 -11.99 8.62
C ASP A 500 -12.33 -11.65 7.40
N ALA A 501 -11.75 -11.69 6.20
CA ALA A 501 -12.37 -11.39 4.91
C ALA A 501 -12.85 -9.93 4.72
N ARG A 502 -12.51 -9.00 5.63
CA ARG A 502 -12.88 -7.58 5.45
C ARG A 502 -11.99 -6.92 4.41
N TYR A 503 -12.59 -6.22 3.46
CA TYR A 503 -11.88 -5.38 2.49
C TYR A 503 -11.17 -4.22 3.21
N LEU A 504 -9.88 -4.05 2.95
CA LEU A 504 -9.02 -3.03 3.58
C LEU A 504 -8.67 -1.88 2.62
N GLY A 505 -8.67 -2.14 1.31
CA GLY A 505 -8.33 -1.16 0.30
C GLY A 505 -7.81 -1.80 -0.99
N THR A 506 -7.50 -0.97 -1.98
CA THR A 506 -6.95 -1.43 -3.28
C THR A 506 -5.68 -0.65 -3.60
N ILE A 507 -4.56 -1.35 -3.76
CA ILE A 507 -3.31 -0.78 -4.26
C ILE A 507 -3.48 -0.55 -5.76
N LYS A 508 -3.46 0.72 -6.18
CA LYS A 508 -3.60 1.10 -7.60
C LYS A 508 -2.31 0.82 -8.35
N VAL A 509 -2.46 0.15 -9.50
CA VAL A 509 -1.36 -0.25 -10.37
C VAL A 509 -1.56 0.42 -11.74
N PRO A 510 -0.52 0.98 -12.38
CA PRO A 510 -0.68 1.69 -13.66
C PRO A 510 -1.20 0.83 -14.82
N ARG A 511 -0.97 -0.49 -14.76
CA ARG A 511 -1.50 -1.48 -15.70
C ARG A 511 -2.30 -2.53 -14.94
N GLN A 512 -3.16 -3.25 -15.65
CA GLN A 512 -3.91 -4.34 -15.05
C GLN A 512 -2.96 -5.41 -14.49
N PRO A 513 -2.95 -5.64 -13.17
CA PRO A 513 -2.11 -6.66 -12.56
C PRO A 513 -2.64 -8.05 -12.90
N ALA A 514 -1.71 -8.98 -13.11
CA ALA A 514 -1.98 -10.39 -13.36
C ALA A 514 -1.60 -11.26 -12.16
N ASN A 515 -0.54 -10.90 -11.40
CA ASN A 515 -0.12 -11.69 -10.25
C ASN A 515 0.74 -10.86 -9.28
N VAL A 516 0.95 -11.36 -8.06
CA VAL A 516 1.69 -10.66 -6.98
C VAL A 516 2.48 -11.61 -6.10
N ALA A 517 3.61 -11.14 -5.56
CA ALA A 517 4.34 -11.86 -4.52
C ALA A 517 5.18 -10.93 -3.64
N PHE A 518 5.35 -11.28 -2.36
CA PHE A 518 6.25 -10.57 -1.46
C PHE A 518 7.70 -11.03 -1.64
N GLY A 519 8.57 -10.11 -2.03
CA GLY A 519 10.02 -10.30 -2.15
C GLY A 519 10.81 -9.25 -1.37
N GLY A 520 12.08 -9.08 -1.74
CA GLY A 520 13.05 -8.33 -0.94
C GLY A 520 13.57 -9.16 0.24
N ARG A 521 14.79 -8.85 0.70
CA ARG A 521 15.42 -9.59 1.81
C ARG A 521 14.61 -9.54 3.11
N ASP A 522 13.84 -8.49 3.29
CA ASP A 522 12.96 -8.30 4.44
C ASP A 522 11.50 -8.65 4.14
N LYS A 523 11.18 -9.20 2.95
CA LYS A 523 9.83 -9.58 2.52
C LYS A 523 8.80 -8.44 2.57
N ARG A 524 9.24 -7.18 2.54
CA ARG A 524 8.35 -5.99 2.63
C ARG A 524 8.15 -5.30 1.29
N THR A 525 8.63 -5.90 0.20
CA THR A 525 8.41 -5.41 -1.16
C THR A 525 7.37 -6.30 -1.84
N LEU A 526 6.22 -5.74 -2.22
CA LEU A 526 5.23 -6.45 -3.02
C LEU A 526 5.58 -6.24 -4.49
N TYR A 527 6.02 -7.31 -5.17
CA TYR A 527 6.20 -7.33 -6.61
C TYR A 527 4.88 -7.63 -7.30
N ILE A 528 4.65 -6.96 -8.43
CA ILE A 528 3.39 -7.02 -9.18
C ILE A 528 3.74 -7.21 -10.65
N THR A 529 3.30 -8.31 -11.24
CA THR A 529 3.35 -8.51 -12.69
C THR A 529 2.08 -7.92 -13.30
N ALA A 530 2.22 -7.03 -14.27
CA ALA A 530 1.10 -6.30 -14.85
C ALA A 530 1.33 -6.06 -16.34
N ARG A 531 0.75 -6.94 -17.17
CA ARG A 531 0.88 -6.92 -18.63
C ARG A 531 2.36 -6.90 -19.04
N GLU A 532 2.80 -5.91 -19.80
CA GLU A 532 4.16 -5.78 -20.34
C GLU A 532 5.19 -5.24 -19.33
N GLY A 533 4.82 -5.12 -18.05
CA GLY A 533 5.65 -4.52 -17.01
C GLY A 533 5.74 -5.32 -15.72
N LEU A 534 6.92 -5.25 -15.09
CA LEU A 534 7.15 -5.64 -13.70
C LEU A 534 7.19 -4.39 -12.83
N TYR A 535 6.39 -4.39 -11.77
CA TYR A 535 6.28 -3.30 -10.82
C TYR A 535 6.61 -3.77 -9.41
N ARG A 536 6.85 -2.82 -8.50
CA ARG A 536 6.96 -3.10 -7.08
C ARG A 536 6.40 -1.95 -6.24
N VAL A 537 6.03 -2.25 -5.01
CA VAL A 537 5.70 -1.22 -4.01
C VAL A 537 6.23 -1.65 -2.65
N ARG A 538 6.71 -0.67 -1.87
CA ARG A 538 7.13 -0.91 -0.50
C ARG A 538 5.91 -0.97 0.42
N THR A 539 5.90 -1.94 1.33
CA THR A 539 4.75 -2.20 2.20
C THR A 539 5.14 -2.16 3.68
N LEU A 540 4.15 -1.82 4.52
CA LEU A 540 4.19 -2.02 5.97
C LEU A 540 3.90 -3.48 6.34
N ALA A 541 3.23 -4.22 5.47
CA ALA A 541 3.06 -5.66 5.59
C ALA A 541 4.36 -6.40 5.26
N GLN A 542 4.42 -7.67 5.63
CA GLN A 542 5.57 -8.53 5.38
C GLN A 542 5.11 -9.90 4.89
N GLY A 543 5.71 -10.39 3.81
CA GLY A 543 5.41 -11.70 3.23
C GLY A 543 5.66 -12.86 4.20
N PRO A 544 5.01 -14.01 3.96
CA PRO A 544 4.87 -15.09 4.93
C PRO A 544 6.22 -15.73 5.25
N ASP A 545 6.33 -16.43 6.38
CA ASP A 545 7.57 -17.12 6.78
C ASP A 545 7.88 -18.38 5.97
N ARG A 546 6.93 -18.85 5.16
CA ARG A 546 7.11 -19.98 4.24
C ARG A 546 7.73 -19.56 2.91
N LEU A 547 8.07 -20.57 2.09
CA LEU A 547 8.44 -20.37 0.70
C LEU A 547 7.20 -20.04 -0.14
N GLY A 548 7.36 -19.17 -1.14
CA GLY A 548 6.28 -18.84 -2.07
C GLY A 548 5.36 -17.71 -1.60
N LYS A 549 4.11 -17.75 -2.10
CA LYS A 549 3.12 -16.67 -2.02
C LYS A 549 2.12 -16.85 -0.87
#